data_AF-A0A8T4P6Z1-F1
#
_entry.id   AF-A0A8T4P6Z1-F1
#
_cell.length_a   1.000
_cell.length_b   1.000
_cell.length_c   1.000
_cell.angle_alpha   90.00
_cell.angle_beta   90.00
_cell.angle_gamma   90.00
#
_symmetry.space_group_name_H-M   'P 1'
#
loop_
_entity.id
_entity.type
_entity.pdbx_description
1 polymer ?
#
loop_
_entity_poly.entity_id
_entity_poly.type
_entity_poly.pdbx_seq_one_letter_code
_entity_poly.pdbx_strand_id
1 'polypeptide(L)'
;MGNFSNSIEKFESLLKAIKSKGINLNRKIDSVKALYDFKEEKSSYYLTSLKSALDELKTNSLGLNQLVKFDKSNEDNILGINKLIGELGNSNINKLEESINKIALFYSKLNLPREKTIEKPSFKLGYIPEEIKADVVADLKELEKCFINECYRSVVVLCGRLLETALHRKYYEATGQDILEKAPGIGLGNLIAKLKESDINIDPALTNQIHLVNQVRIFSVHKKKEAFYPSKQQTHAMILYTLDTLEKMFSK
;
A
#
# COMPACT_ATOMS: atom_id res chain seq x y z
N MET A 1 2.70 -3.88 -11.62
CA MET A 1 2.58 -4.56 -12.94
C MET A 1 1.17 -4.52 -13.52
N GLY A 2 0.13 -4.14 -12.75
CA GLY A 2 -1.23 -3.95 -13.27
C GLY A 2 -1.38 -2.90 -14.39
N ASN A 3 -0.43 -1.96 -14.52
CA ASN A 3 -0.52 -0.89 -15.52
C ASN A 3 -0.52 -1.39 -16.98
N PHE A 4 0.20 -2.47 -17.31
CA PHE A 4 0.22 -3.01 -18.67
C PHE A 4 -1.07 -3.77 -19.00
N SER A 5 -1.58 -4.61 -18.07
CA SER A 5 -2.87 -5.28 -18.23
C SER A 5 -4.00 -4.27 -18.46
N ASN A 6 -4.05 -3.22 -17.64
CA ASN A 6 -5.03 -2.14 -17.78
C ASN A 6 -4.92 -1.42 -19.14
N SER A 7 -3.71 -1.30 -19.68
CA SER A 7 -3.50 -0.69 -21.00
C SER A 7 -4.05 -1.56 -22.13
N ILE A 8 -3.91 -2.89 -22.03
CA ILE A 8 -4.50 -3.84 -22.97
C ILE A 8 -6.03 -3.71 -22.93
N GLU A 9 -6.64 -3.80 -21.74
CA GLU A 9 -8.09 -3.72 -21.56
C GLU A 9 -8.67 -2.40 -22.08
N LYS A 10 -7.99 -1.27 -21.79
CA LYS A 10 -8.36 0.06 -22.29
C LYS A 10 -8.32 0.08 -23.82
N PHE A 11 -7.25 -0.44 -24.43
CA PHE A 11 -7.11 -0.49 -25.88
C PHE A 11 -8.20 -1.36 -26.53
N GLU A 12 -8.48 -2.54 -25.98
CA GLU A 12 -9.55 -3.43 -26.45
C GLU A 12 -10.93 -2.79 -26.35
N SER A 13 -11.22 -2.09 -25.24
CA SER A 13 -12.50 -1.40 -25.05
C SER A 13 -12.73 -0.31 -26.11
N LEU A 14 -11.67 0.43 -26.46
CA LEU A 14 -11.71 1.47 -27.49
C LEU A 14 -11.89 0.88 -28.89
N LEU A 15 -11.21 -0.24 -29.21
CA LEU A 15 -11.42 -0.94 -30.48
C LEU A 15 -12.86 -1.43 -30.64
N LYS A 16 -13.45 -2.02 -29.60
CA LYS A 16 -14.87 -2.44 -29.58
C LYS A 16 -15.80 -1.25 -29.81
N ALA A 17 -15.54 -0.12 -29.14
CA ALA A 17 -16.33 1.11 -29.30
C ALA A 17 -16.24 1.67 -30.73
N ILE A 18 -15.05 1.71 -31.34
CA ILE A 18 -14.83 2.17 -32.71
C ILE A 18 -15.55 1.26 -33.72
N LYS A 19 -15.46 -0.06 -33.54
CA LYS A 19 -16.12 -1.06 -34.40
C LYS A 19 -17.64 -0.95 -34.33
N SER A 20 -18.21 -0.89 -33.12
CA SER A 20 -19.66 -0.76 -32.92
C SER A 20 -20.26 0.52 -33.51
N LYS A 21 -19.44 1.58 -33.61
CA LYS A 21 -19.85 2.89 -34.12
C LYS A 21 -19.48 3.11 -35.59
N GLY A 22 -18.86 2.13 -36.25
CA GLY A 22 -18.47 2.22 -37.66
C GLY A 22 -17.48 3.34 -37.96
N ILE A 23 -16.60 3.69 -37.01
CA ILE A 23 -15.64 4.80 -37.16
C ILE A 23 -14.46 4.32 -38.03
N ASN A 24 -14.15 5.08 -39.08
CA ASN A 24 -13.02 4.78 -39.97
C ASN A 24 -11.70 5.29 -39.38
N LEU A 25 -10.78 4.36 -39.13
CA LEU A 25 -9.45 4.63 -38.55
C LEU A 25 -8.53 5.48 -39.45
N ASN A 26 -8.71 5.43 -40.76
CA ASN A 26 -7.86 6.13 -41.74
C ASN A 26 -8.39 7.53 -42.09
N ARG A 27 -9.48 7.96 -41.45
CA ARG A 27 -10.08 9.26 -41.73
C ARG A 27 -9.24 10.35 -41.08
N LYS A 28 -8.80 11.33 -41.88
CA LYS A 28 -8.17 12.54 -41.35
C LYS A 28 -9.18 13.30 -40.50
N ILE A 29 -8.80 13.59 -39.26
CA ILE A 29 -9.58 14.40 -38.33
C ILE A 29 -9.62 15.83 -38.86
N ASP A 30 -10.83 16.34 -39.10
CA ASP A 30 -11.06 17.76 -39.37
C ASP A 30 -11.43 18.45 -38.07
N SER A 31 -10.43 19.03 -37.41
CA SER A 31 -10.57 19.69 -36.11
C SER A 31 -11.49 20.92 -36.17
N VAL A 32 -11.64 21.56 -37.32
CA VAL A 32 -12.50 22.74 -37.50
C VAL A 32 -13.95 22.30 -37.64
N LYS A 33 -14.20 21.24 -38.41
CA LYS A 33 -15.54 20.65 -38.55
C LYS A 33 -16.03 19.99 -37.26
N ALA A 34 -15.14 19.40 -36.48
CA ALA A 34 -15.45 18.81 -35.18
C ALA A 34 -16.02 19.80 -34.16
N LEU A 35 -15.78 21.11 -34.30
CA LEU A 35 -16.34 22.13 -33.40
C LEU A 35 -17.85 22.33 -33.58
N TYR A 36 -18.39 21.97 -34.75
CA TYR A 36 -19.77 22.28 -35.14
C TYR A 36 -20.59 21.03 -35.53
N ASP A 37 -19.94 19.87 -35.68
CA ASP A 37 -20.57 18.59 -36.02
C ASP A 37 -20.30 17.55 -34.92
N PHE A 38 -21.34 17.26 -34.13
CA PHE A 38 -21.28 16.29 -33.03
C PHE A 38 -20.81 14.88 -33.46
N LYS A 39 -21.13 14.47 -34.70
CA LYS A 39 -20.70 13.16 -35.22
C LYS A 39 -19.19 13.16 -35.52
N GLU A 40 -18.69 14.29 -36.02
CA GLU A 40 -17.27 14.50 -36.29
C GLU A 40 -16.45 14.64 -35.01
N GLU A 41 -16.97 15.37 -34.02
CA GLU A 41 -16.40 15.51 -32.68
C GLU A 41 -16.22 14.13 -32.02
N LYS A 42 -17.30 13.34 -32.00
CA LYS A 42 -17.29 12.00 -31.40
C LYS A 42 -16.30 11.06 -32.10
N SER A 43 -16.22 11.12 -33.43
CA SER A 43 -15.26 10.31 -34.19
C SER A 43 -13.81 10.72 -33.87
N SER A 44 -13.56 12.03 -33.80
CA SER A 44 -12.25 12.60 -33.46
C SER A 44 -11.81 12.22 -32.05
N TYR A 45 -12.73 12.23 -31.08
CA TYR A 45 -12.48 11.79 -29.71
C TYR A 45 -11.96 10.33 -29.69
N TYR A 46 -12.67 9.40 -30.33
CA TYR A 46 -12.27 7.99 -30.33
C TYR A 46 -10.91 7.75 -31.00
N LEU A 47 -10.61 8.43 -32.10
CA LEU A 47 -9.32 8.29 -32.78
C LEU A 47 -8.17 8.84 -31.93
N THR A 48 -8.36 9.99 -31.29
CA THR A 48 -7.38 10.57 -30.37
C THR A 48 -7.18 9.69 -29.13
N SER A 49 -8.26 9.17 -28.55
CA SER A 49 -8.19 8.24 -27.42
C SER A 49 -7.50 6.93 -27.78
N LEU A 50 -7.73 6.39 -28.98
CA LEU A 50 -7.05 5.19 -29.46
C LEU A 50 -5.55 5.43 -29.62
N LYS A 51 -5.16 6.58 -30.19
CA LYS A 51 -3.74 6.96 -30.31
C LYS A 51 -3.08 7.11 -28.94
N SER A 52 -3.74 7.78 -28.00
CA SER A 52 -3.25 7.91 -26.63
C SER A 52 -3.13 6.55 -25.93
N ALA A 53 -4.09 5.64 -26.11
CA ALA A 53 -4.03 4.29 -25.57
C ALA A 53 -2.89 3.46 -26.20
N LEU A 54 -2.59 3.66 -27.50
CA LEU A 54 -1.43 3.04 -28.14
C LEU A 54 -0.12 3.52 -27.53
N ASP A 55 0.01 4.83 -27.30
CA ASP A 55 1.20 5.41 -26.69
C ASP A 55 1.37 4.94 -25.25
N GLU A 56 0.29 4.85 -24.48
CA GLU A 56 0.28 4.27 -23.13
C GLU A 56 0.70 2.79 -23.14
N LEU A 57 0.18 1.99 -24.08
CA LEU A 57 0.55 0.59 -24.26
C LEU A 57 2.05 0.44 -24.56
N LYS A 58 2.61 1.29 -25.44
CA LYS A 58 4.05 1.34 -25.74
C LYS A 58 4.89 1.69 -24.51
N THR A 59 4.51 2.74 -23.80
CA THR A 59 5.24 3.16 -22.60
C THR A 59 5.24 2.07 -21.54
N ASN A 60 4.09 1.44 -21.30
CA ASN A 60 3.96 0.39 -20.30
C ASN A 60 4.65 -0.92 -20.72
N SER A 61 4.81 -1.20 -22.02
CA SER A 61 5.54 -2.39 -22.49
C SER A 61 7.05 -2.32 -22.19
N LEU A 62 7.64 -1.12 -22.17
CA LEU A 62 9.06 -0.94 -21.82
C LEU A 62 9.39 -1.47 -20.42
N GLY A 63 8.44 -1.38 -19.49
CA GLY A 63 8.57 -1.92 -18.13
C GLY A 63 8.65 -3.44 -18.07
N LEU A 64 8.15 -4.16 -19.09
CA LEU A 64 8.16 -5.63 -19.11
C LEU A 64 9.58 -6.19 -19.21
N ASN A 65 10.53 -5.47 -19.81
CA ASN A 65 11.92 -5.92 -19.93
C ASN A 65 12.59 -6.20 -18.58
N GLN A 66 12.07 -5.59 -17.49
CA GLN A 66 12.55 -5.88 -16.13
C GLN A 66 12.25 -7.33 -15.70
N LEU A 67 11.23 -7.96 -16.28
CA LEU A 67 10.84 -9.34 -15.98
C LEU A 67 11.82 -10.37 -16.55
N VAL A 68 12.59 -10.03 -17.59
CA VAL A 68 13.66 -10.91 -18.11
C VAL A 68 14.77 -11.10 -17.08
N LYS A 69 15.04 -10.06 -16.27
CA LYS A 69 15.99 -10.16 -15.16
C LYS A 69 15.48 -11.08 -14.04
N PHE A 70 14.16 -11.18 -13.89
CA PHE A 70 13.51 -12.03 -12.89
C PHE A 70 13.39 -13.48 -13.35
N ASP A 71 12.99 -13.69 -14.60
CA ASP A 71 12.84 -15.01 -15.21
C ASP A 71 13.15 -14.92 -16.71
N LYS A 72 14.20 -15.62 -17.15
CA LYS A 72 14.63 -15.65 -18.55
C LYS A 72 13.58 -16.25 -19.48
N SER A 73 12.70 -17.12 -18.99
CA SER A 73 11.63 -17.71 -19.81
C SER A 73 10.61 -16.69 -20.32
N ASN A 74 10.59 -15.47 -19.74
CA ASN A 74 9.75 -14.37 -20.21
C ASN A 74 10.25 -13.71 -21.49
N GLU A 75 11.51 -13.93 -21.88
CA GLU A 75 12.17 -13.21 -22.98
C GLU A 75 11.42 -13.33 -24.30
N ASP A 76 11.07 -14.55 -24.73
CA ASP A 76 10.37 -14.80 -25.99
C ASP A 76 8.99 -14.13 -26.04
N ASN A 77 8.24 -14.21 -24.93
CA ASN A 77 6.91 -13.59 -24.83
C ASN A 77 7.00 -12.06 -24.88
N ILE A 78 8.01 -11.46 -24.22
CA ILE A 78 8.21 -10.00 -24.22
C ILE A 78 8.66 -9.50 -25.60
N LEU A 79 9.55 -10.22 -26.27
CA LEU A 79 9.94 -9.92 -27.65
C LEU A 79 8.73 -10.00 -28.59
N GLY A 80 7.86 -11.00 -28.42
CA GLY A 80 6.60 -11.13 -29.15
C GLY A 80 5.67 -9.93 -28.95
N ILE A 81 5.51 -9.48 -27.70
CA ILE A 81 4.73 -8.28 -27.36
C ILE A 81 5.31 -7.03 -28.03
N ASN A 82 6.61 -6.78 -27.88
CA ASN A 82 7.25 -5.59 -28.42
C ASN A 82 7.19 -5.54 -29.96
N LYS A 83 7.35 -6.69 -30.63
CA LYS A 83 7.20 -6.80 -32.08
C LYS A 83 5.78 -6.41 -32.52
N LEU A 84 4.76 -6.99 -31.89
CA LEU A 84 3.36 -6.69 -32.23
C LEU A 84 3.02 -5.22 -31.99
N ILE A 85 3.52 -4.63 -30.90
CA ILE A 85 3.32 -3.20 -30.60
C ILE A 85 3.95 -2.30 -31.68
N GLY A 86 5.12 -2.68 -32.21
CA GLY A 86 5.75 -1.97 -33.34
C GLY A 86 4.91 -1.96 -34.61
N GLU A 87 4.10 -3.01 -34.83
CA GLU A 87 3.26 -3.20 -36.01
C GLU A 87 1.87 -2.53 -35.89
N LEU A 88 1.47 -2.07 -34.69
CA LEU A 88 0.15 -1.46 -34.44
C LEU A 88 -0.03 -0.07 -35.10
N GLY A 89 1.04 0.63 -35.47
CA GLY A 89 0.97 2.04 -35.89
C GLY A 89 0.17 2.34 -37.16
N ASN A 90 -0.03 1.37 -38.06
CA ASN A 90 -0.63 1.58 -39.40
C ASN A 90 -1.64 0.47 -39.81
N SER A 91 -2.28 -0.17 -38.83
CA SER A 91 -3.10 -1.37 -39.08
C SER A 91 -4.60 -1.06 -39.16
N ASN A 92 -5.34 -1.82 -39.99
CA ASN A 92 -6.80 -1.76 -40.02
C ASN A 92 -7.40 -2.36 -38.73
N ILE A 93 -8.69 -2.11 -38.49
CA ILE A 93 -9.33 -2.46 -37.20
C ILE A 93 -9.26 -3.95 -36.86
N ASN A 94 -9.40 -4.82 -37.88
CA ASN A 94 -9.34 -6.27 -37.69
C ASN A 94 -7.91 -6.72 -37.32
N LYS A 95 -6.88 -6.17 -37.98
CA LYS A 95 -5.49 -6.44 -37.63
C LYS A 95 -5.13 -5.91 -36.24
N LEU A 96 -5.65 -4.75 -35.84
CA LEU A 96 -5.45 -4.23 -34.48
C LEU A 96 -6.07 -5.16 -33.42
N GLU A 97 -7.27 -5.68 -33.68
CA GLU A 97 -7.96 -6.65 -32.82
C GLU A 97 -7.18 -7.97 -32.72
N GLU A 98 -6.68 -8.50 -33.84
CA GLU A 98 -5.82 -9.69 -33.83
C GLU A 98 -4.52 -9.47 -33.05
N SER A 99 -3.86 -8.32 -33.25
CA SER A 99 -2.60 -8.00 -32.57
C SER A 99 -2.80 -7.81 -31.07
N ILE A 100 -3.87 -7.15 -30.62
CA ILE A 100 -4.12 -6.96 -29.19
C ILE A 100 -4.46 -8.29 -28.50
N ASN A 101 -5.24 -9.15 -29.15
CA ASN A 101 -5.53 -10.50 -28.63
C ASN A 101 -4.25 -11.34 -28.49
N LYS A 102 -3.32 -11.25 -29.45
CA LYS A 102 -2.02 -11.92 -29.36
C LYS A 102 -1.15 -11.32 -28.26
N ILE A 103 -1.15 -10.00 -28.08
CA ILE A 103 -0.44 -9.33 -26.98
C ILE A 103 -0.99 -9.81 -25.63
N ALA A 104 -2.32 -9.89 -25.47
CA ALA A 104 -2.96 -10.42 -24.27
C ALA A 104 -2.56 -11.88 -24.01
N LEU A 105 -2.51 -12.71 -25.06
CA LEU A 105 -2.05 -14.10 -24.95
C LEU A 105 -0.60 -14.19 -24.49
N PHE A 106 0.32 -13.41 -25.07
CA PHE A 106 1.71 -13.38 -24.63
C PHE A 106 1.85 -12.87 -23.20
N TYR A 107 1.08 -11.84 -22.83
CA TYR A 107 1.08 -11.29 -21.47
C TYR A 107 0.61 -12.33 -20.45
N SER A 108 -0.43 -13.11 -20.76
CA SER A 108 -0.95 -14.17 -19.88
C SER A 108 0.05 -15.30 -19.60
N LYS A 109 1.05 -15.48 -20.48
CA LYS A 109 2.12 -16.48 -20.34
C LYS A 109 3.34 -15.94 -19.60
N LEU A 110 3.36 -14.66 -19.23
CA LEU A 110 4.48 -14.11 -18.46
C LEU A 110 4.46 -14.65 -17.04
N ASN A 111 5.60 -15.16 -16.61
CA ASN A 111 5.90 -15.40 -15.21
C ASN A 111 6.12 -14.05 -14.53
N LEU A 112 5.02 -13.46 -14.11
CA LEU A 112 5.06 -12.28 -13.26
C LEU A 112 5.66 -12.69 -11.91
N PRO A 113 6.57 -11.88 -11.33
CA PRO A 113 6.83 -11.96 -9.91
C PRO A 113 5.47 -11.98 -9.24
N ARG A 114 5.14 -13.10 -8.60
CA ARG A 114 4.02 -13.10 -7.66
C ARG A 114 4.29 -11.89 -6.80
N GLU A 115 3.34 -10.95 -6.74
CA GLU A 115 3.34 -10.03 -5.60
C GLU A 115 3.63 -10.95 -4.42
N LYS A 116 4.72 -10.69 -3.70
CA LYS A 116 4.83 -11.31 -2.39
C LYS A 116 3.48 -10.94 -1.79
N THR A 117 2.59 -11.90 -1.65
CA THR A 117 1.61 -11.88 -0.59
C THR A 117 2.53 -11.81 0.60
N ILE A 118 2.89 -10.57 0.97
CA ILE A 118 3.50 -10.27 2.23
C ILE A 118 2.43 -10.84 3.13
N GLU A 119 2.68 -12.03 3.68
CA GLU A 119 1.78 -12.67 4.63
C GLU A 119 1.39 -11.56 5.56
N LYS A 120 0.15 -11.08 5.42
CA LYS A 120 -0.25 -9.85 6.08
C LYS A 120 -0.18 -10.25 7.55
N PRO A 121 0.78 -9.72 8.33
CA PRO A 121 0.93 -10.19 9.68
C PRO A 121 -0.38 -9.85 10.39
N SER A 122 -1.17 -10.87 10.70
CA SER A 122 -2.43 -10.69 11.39
C SER A 122 -2.10 -10.63 12.86
N PHE A 123 -1.90 -9.42 13.35
CA PHE A 123 -1.73 -9.16 14.75
C PHE A 123 -3.09 -9.30 15.43
N LYS A 124 -3.27 -10.41 16.16
CA LYS A 124 -4.50 -10.62 16.94
C LYS A 124 -4.44 -9.75 18.19
N LEU A 125 -5.43 -8.89 18.35
CA LEU A 125 -5.63 -8.09 19.54
C LEU A 125 -6.62 -8.80 20.45
N GLY A 126 -6.29 -8.89 21.74
CA GLY A 126 -7.20 -9.37 22.78
C GLY A 126 -8.29 -8.35 23.13
N TYR A 127 -8.87 -8.47 24.33
CA TYR A 127 -9.86 -7.51 24.81
C TYR A 127 -9.21 -6.14 25.07
N ILE A 128 -9.89 -5.07 24.62
CA ILE A 128 -9.53 -3.66 24.84
C ILE A 128 -10.80 -2.88 25.19
N PRO A 129 -10.76 -1.95 26.17
CA PRO A 129 -11.90 -1.09 26.49
C PRO A 129 -12.42 -0.30 25.29
N GLU A 130 -13.74 -0.19 25.15
CA GLU A 130 -14.38 0.48 24.01
C GLU A 130 -13.94 1.94 23.86
N GLU A 131 -13.62 2.62 24.96
CA GLU A 131 -13.20 4.02 24.98
C GLU A 131 -11.88 4.28 24.25
N ILE A 132 -10.97 3.31 24.20
CA ILE A 132 -9.68 3.44 23.49
C ILE A 132 -9.58 2.58 22.24
N LYS A 133 -10.62 1.78 21.95
CA LYS A 133 -10.60 0.79 20.88
C LYS A 133 -10.38 1.42 19.51
N ALA A 134 -11.01 2.57 19.24
CA ALA A 134 -10.88 3.27 17.96
C ALA A 134 -9.42 3.68 17.70
N ASP A 135 -8.76 4.27 18.70
CA ASP A 135 -7.37 4.71 18.63
C ASP A 135 -6.41 3.53 18.46
N VAL A 136 -6.61 2.48 19.27
CA VAL A 136 -5.79 1.25 19.19
C VAL A 136 -5.92 0.58 17.82
N VAL A 137 -7.13 0.49 17.26
CA VAL A 137 -7.35 -0.11 15.93
C VAL A 137 -6.73 0.74 14.83
N ALA A 138 -6.81 2.06 14.93
CA ALA A 138 -6.18 2.96 13.97
C ALA A 138 -4.65 2.81 13.98
N ASP A 139 -4.04 2.82 15.18
CA ASP A 139 -2.61 2.67 15.36
C ASP A 139 -2.10 1.29 14.91
N LEU A 140 -2.87 0.21 15.16
CA LEU A 140 -2.52 -1.13 14.67
C LEU A 140 -2.56 -1.23 13.15
N LYS A 141 -3.55 -0.63 12.49
CA LYS A 141 -3.62 -0.58 11.02
C LYS A 141 -2.43 0.16 10.44
N GLU A 142 -2.01 1.26 11.07
CA GLU A 142 -0.85 2.01 10.62
C GLU A 142 0.46 1.25 10.87
N LEU A 143 0.53 0.55 11.99
CA LEU A 143 1.64 -0.32 12.37
C LEU A 143 1.82 -1.46 11.35
N GLU A 144 0.73 -2.12 10.94
CA GLU A 144 0.75 -3.15 9.89
C GLU A 144 1.32 -2.60 8.58
N LYS A 145 0.84 -1.45 8.11
CA LYS A 145 1.35 -0.81 6.88
C LYS A 145 2.84 -0.49 7.00
N CYS A 146 3.26 0.07 8.13
CA CYS A 146 4.66 0.39 8.38
C CYS A 146 5.53 -0.88 8.35
N PHE A 147 5.08 -1.96 8.97
CA PHE A 147 5.83 -3.22 9.01
C PHE A 147 5.96 -3.86 7.63
N ILE A 148 4.87 -3.85 6.84
CA ILE A 148 4.83 -4.36 5.46
C ILE A 148 5.79 -3.59 4.55
N ASN A 149 5.91 -2.28 4.75
CA ASN A 149 6.81 -1.41 4.00
C ASN A 149 8.20 -1.26 4.64
N GLU A 150 8.57 -2.17 5.55
CA GLU A 150 9.88 -2.21 6.21
C GLU A 150 10.26 -0.91 6.97
N CYS A 151 9.26 -0.11 7.34
CA CYS A 151 9.39 1.13 8.10
C CYS A 151 9.52 0.82 9.61
N TYR A 152 10.52 0.01 9.98
CA TYR A 152 10.65 -0.59 11.30
C TYR A 152 10.79 0.41 12.46
N ARG A 153 11.45 1.55 12.23
CA ARG A 153 11.51 2.63 13.23
C ARG A 153 10.12 3.18 13.55
N SER A 154 9.28 3.38 12.53
CA SER A 154 7.90 3.85 12.71
C SER A 154 7.06 2.83 13.48
N VAL A 155 7.25 1.53 13.19
CA VAL A 155 6.58 0.44 13.93
C VAL A 155 6.91 0.49 15.43
N VAL A 156 8.18 0.64 15.80
CA VAL A 156 8.60 0.77 17.20
C VAL A 156 7.96 2.00 17.86
N VAL A 157 7.87 3.12 17.14
CA VAL A 157 7.21 4.34 17.66
C VAL A 157 5.73 4.09 17.94
N LEU A 158 5.03 3.42 17.02
CA LEU A 158 3.62 3.06 17.18
C LEU A 158 3.41 2.07 18.34
N CYS A 159 4.32 1.12 18.56
CA CYS A 159 4.29 0.22 19.73
C CYS A 159 4.30 1.02 21.05
N GLY A 160 5.12 2.08 21.13
CA GLY A 160 5.14 2.97 22.28
C GLY A 160 3.85 3.78 22.46
N ARG A 161 3.27 4.29 21.36
CA ARG A 161 2.01 5.04 21.37
C ARG A 161 0.81 4.18 21.82
N LEU A 162 0.78 2.92 21.38
CA LEU A 162 -0.22 1.94 21.84
C LEU A 162 -0.15 1.74 23.36
N LEU A 163 1.05 1.60 23.91
CA LEU A 163 1.25 1.49 25.36
C LEU A 163 0.87 2.78 26.10
N GLU A 164 1.19 3.96 25.56
CA GLU A 164 0.76 5.24 26.13
C GLU A 164 -0.77 5.29 26.24
N THR A 165 -1.47 5.00 25.15
CA THR A 165 -2.95 4.98 25.09
C THR A 165 -3.55 4.05 26.14
N ALA A 166 -3.00 2.84 26.29
CA ALA A 166 -3.46 1.88 27.28
C ALA A 166 -3.20 2.32 28.73
N LEU A 167 -2.01 2.84 29.01
CA LEU A 167 -1.66 3.33 30.35
C LEU A 167 -2.47 4.56 30.74
N HIS A 168 -2.78 5.44 29.79
CA HIS A 168 -3.70 6.55 30.01
C HIS A 168 -5.07 6.05 30.46
N ARG A 169 -5.60 5.04 29.77
CA ARG A 169 -6.87 4.43 30.16
C ARG A 169 -6.80 3.78 31.53
N LYS A 170 -5.71 3.08 31.84
CA LYS A 170 -5.51 2.48 33.18
C LYS A 170 -5.44 3.49 34.30
N TYR A 171 -4.76 4.61 34.07
CA TYR A 171 -4.73 5.71 35.02
C TYR A 171 -6.14 6.26 35.28
N TYR A 172 -6.92 6.46 34.21
CA TYR A 172 -8.30 6.92 34.32
C TYR A 172 -9.19 5.92 35.07
N GLU A 173 -9.09 4.62 34.78
CA GLU A 173 -9.87 3.57 35.47
C GLU A 173 -9.62 3.55 36.99
N ALA A 174 -8.39 3.80 37.42
CA ALA A 174 -8.04 3.78 38.83
C ALA A 174 -8.34 5.09 39.56
N THR A 175 -8.25 6.24 38.89
CA THR A 175 -8.30 7.56 39.55
C THR A 175 -9.56 8.37 39.22
N GLY A 176 -10.27 8.02 38.15
CA GLY A 176 -11.36 8.82 37.56
C GLY A 176 -10.88 10.14 36.93
N GLN A 177 -9.56 10.38 36.84
CA GLN A 177 -8.99 11.62 36.32
C GLN A 177 -8.35 11.38 34.96
N ASP A 178 -8.64 12.26 34.01
CA ASP A 178 -7.89 12.29 32.76
C ASP A 178 -6.57 13.05 32.99
N ILE A 179 -5.46 12.31 32.93
CA ILE A 179 -4.13 12.87 33.11
C ILE A 179 -3.75 13.85 31.99
N LEU A 180 -4.37 13.74 30.80
CA LEU A 180 -4.10 14.63 29.67
C LEU A 180 -4.66 16.03 29.87
N GLU A 181 -5.69 16.21 30.71
CA GLU A 181 -6.20 17.54 31.06
C GLU A 181 -5.17 18.36 31.86
N LYS A 182 -4.38 17.69 32.71
CA LYS A 182 -3.37 18.34 33.56
C LYS A 182 -1.98 18.35 32.92
N ALA A 183 -1.67 17.35 32.10
CA ALA A 183 -0.35 17.16 31.49
C ALA A 183 -0.49 16.74 30.02
N PRO A 184 -0.89 17.66 29.12
CA PRO A 184 -0.99 17.37 27.70
C PRO A 184 0.39 16.99 27.15
N GLY A 185 0.50 15.80 26.56
CA GLY A 185 1.76 15.31 25.99
C GLY A 185 2.71 14.65 27.01
N ILE A 186 2.20 14.17 28.15
CA ILE A 186 2.99 13.33 29.06
C ILE A 186 3.51 12.09 28.31
N GLY A 187 4.83 11.91 28.30
CA GLY A 187 5.46 10.75 27.66
C GLY A 187 5.34 9.48 28.50
N LEU A 188 5.42 8.33 27.84
CA LEU A 188 5.32 6.98 28.42
C LEU A 188 6.11 6.81 29.73
N GLY A 189 7.36 7.28 29.79
CA GLY A 189 8.20 7.18 31.00
C GLY A 189 7.63 7.92 32.20
N ASN A 190 7.11 9.14 32.00
CA ASN A 190 6.51 9.94 33.06
C ASN A 190 5.14 9.40 33.47
N LEU A 191 4.39 8.82 32.53
CA LEU A 191 3.11 8.18 32.81
C LEU A 191 3.27 6.95 33.72
N ILE A 192 4.29 6.13 33.50
CA ILE A 192 4.63 4.99 34.39
C ILE A 192 4.97 5.48 35.80
N ALA A 193 5.77 6.55 35.92
CA ALA A 193 6.10 7.14 37.22
C ALA A 193 4.83 7.63 37.95
N LYS A 194 3.91 8.28 37.24
CA LYS A 194 2.63 8.76 37.79
C LYS A 194 1.71 7.64 38.26
N LEU A 195 1.64 6.53 37.52
CA LEU A 195 0.89 5.34 37.95
C LEU A 195 1.44 4.79 39.27
N LYS A 196 2.76 4.72 39.40
CA LYS A 196 3.43 4.28 40.63
C LYS A 196 3.22 5.24 41.81
N GLU A 197 3.28 6.55 41.57
CA GLU A 197 2.98 7.58 42.58
C GLU A 197 1.52 7.49 43.08
N SER A 198 0.61 7.01 42.24
CA SER A 198 -0.81 6.87 42.55
C SER A 198 -1.16 5.49 43.12
N ASP A 199 -0.16 4.70 43.50
CA ASP A 199 -0.30 3.33 44.03
C ASP A 199 -1.03 2.35 43.08
N ILE A 200 -0.97 2.62 41.77
CA ILE A 200 -1.57 1.76 40.74
C ILE A 200 -0.54 0.69 40.38
N ASN A 201 -0.76 -0.51 40.90
CA ASN A 201 0.19 -1.60 40.75
C ASN A 201 0.00 -2.27 39.38
N ILE A 202 1.03 -2.17 38.53
CA ILE A 202 1.12 -2.91 37.26
C ILE A 202 2.06 -4.08 37.50
N ASP A 203 1.71 -5.24 36.96
CA ASP A 203 2.55 -6.43 37.06
C ASP A 203 4.02 -6.10 36.70
N PRO A 204 5.00 -6.51 37.53
CA PRO A 204 6.41 -6.17 37.30
C PRO A 204 6.96 -6.67 35.95
N ALA A 205 6.47 -7.80 35.43
CA ALA A 205 6.90 -8.31 34.14
C ALA A 205 6.38 -7.42 33.00
N LEU A 206 5.13 -6.95 33.10
CA LEU A 206 4.59 -5.96 32.17
C LEU A 206 5.36 -4.64 32.23
N THR A 207 5.71 -4.18 33.43
CA THR A 207 6.51 -2.96 33.61
C THR A 207 7.86 -3.07 32.90
N ASN A 208 8.52 -4.23 32.97
CA ASN A 208 9.77 -4.48 32.25
C ASN A 208 9.59 -4.49 30.72
N GLN A 209 8.51 -5.09 30.21
CA GLN A 209 8.19 -5.07 28.77
C GLN A 209 7.94 -3.63 28.28
N ILE A 210 7.19 -2.83 29.04
CA ILE A 210 6.92 -1.42 28.73
C ILE A 210 8.24 -0.62 28.71
N HIS A 211 9.11 -0.83 29.69
CA HIS A 211 10.43 -0.18 29.72
C HIS A 211 11.29 -0.54 28.52
N LEU A 212 11.30 -1.81 28.12
CA LEU A 212 12.01 -2.27 26.93
C LEU A 212 11.51 -1.56 25.66
N VAL A 213 10.19 -1.56 25.44
CA VAL A 213 9.58 -0.88 24.28
C VAL A 213 9.88 0.62 24.31
N ASN A 214 9.79 1.26 25.48
CA ASN A 214 10.10 2.68 25.63
C ASN A 214 11.57 2.99 25.33
N GLN A 215 12.49 2.14 25.78
CA GLN A 215 13.92 2.30 25.49
C GLN A 215 14.17 2.29 23.98
N VAL A 216 13.65 1.28 23.27
CA VAL A 216 13.81 1.14 21.81
C VAL A 216 13.12 2.28 21.05
N ARG A 217 11.97 2.76 21.54
CA ARG A 217 11.28 3.95 21.01
C ARG A 217 12.17 5.20 21.13
N ILE A 218 12.80 5.44 22.28
CA ILE A 218 13.69 6.60 22.48
C ILE A 218 14.82 6.61 21.46
N PHE A 219 15.42 5.44 21.16
CA PHE A 219 16.42 5.30 20.09
C PHE A 219 15.85 5.55 18.70
N SER A 220 14.56 5.29 18.48
CA SER A 220 13.90 5.47 17.19
C SER A 220 13.45 6.91 16.92
N VAL A 221 13.13 7.69 17.96
CA VAL A 221 12.63 9.08 17.84
C VAL A 221 13.74 10.12 17.98
N HIS A 222 14.64 9.94 18.95
CA HIS A 222 15.62 10.96 19.29
C HIS A 222 16.97 10.71 18.61
N LYS A 223 17.66 11.79 18.24
CA LYS A 223 19.02 11.72 17.69
C LYS A 223 19.97 11.09 18.72
N LYS A 224 20.70 10.07 18.30
CA LYS A 224 21.78 9.42 19.07
C LYS A 224 23.08 9.51 18.29
N LYS A 225 24.20 9.19 18.96
CA LYS A 225 25.54 9.20 18.34
C LYS A 225 25.60 8.25 17.15
N GLU A 226 24.94 7.10 17.27
CA GLU A 226 24.78 6.13 16.20
C GLU A 226 23.30 6.02 15.83
N ALA A 227 23.01 5.82 14.55
CA ALA A 227 21.66 5.64 14.06
C ALA A 227 21.17 4.23 14.38
N PHE A 228 20.02 4.14 15.05
CA PHE A 228 19.39 2.88 15.37
C PHE A 228 18.49 2.40 14.23
N TYR A 229 18.72 1.18 13.76
CA TYR A 229 17.94 0.52 12.71
C TYR A 229 17.47 -0.84 13.22
N PRO A 230 16.25 -0.94 13.76
CA PRO A 230 15.73 -2.22 14.25
C PRO A 230 15.58 -3.21 13.09
N SER A 231 15.97 -4.47 13.31
CA SER A 231 15.74 -5.54 12.35
C SER A 231 14.27 -5.93 12.28
N LYS A 232 13.88 -6.67 11.23
CA LYS A 232 12.52 -7.21 11.11
C LYS A 232 12.14 -8.06 12.33
N GLN A 233 13.05 -8.91 12.81
CA GLN A 233 12.83 -9.80 13.95
C GLN A 233 12.70 -9.03 15.26
N GLN A 234 13.57 -8.03 15.49
CA GLN A 234 13.48 -7.15 16.66
C GLN A 234 12.15 -6.40 16.66
N THR A 235 11.75 -5.88 15.50
CA THR A 235 10.48 -5.16 15.33
C THR A 235 9.30 -6.07 15.60
N HIS A 236 9.31 -7.28 15.04
CA HIS A 236 8.26 -8.27 15.28
C HIS A 236 8.13 -8.62 16.76
N ALA A 237 9.25 -8.81 17.46
CA ALA A 237 9.26 -9.05 18.91
C ALA A 237 8.66 -7.87 19.69
N MET A 238 8.95 -6.62 19.30
CA MET A 238 8.33 -5.45 19.94
C MET A 238 6.82 -5.43 19.78
N ILE A 239 6.31 -5.76 18.58
CA ILE A 239 4.86 -5.85 18.35
C ILE A 239 4.24 -6.90 19.27
N LEU A 240 4.83 -8.10 19.34
CA LEU A 240 4.33 -9.18 20.19
C LEU A 240 4.33 -8.79 21.67
N TYR A 241 5.41 -8.16 22.18
CA TYR A 241 5.44 -7.67 23.56
C TYR A 241 4.37 -6.61 23.81
N THR A 242 4.17 -5.67 22.89
CA THR A 242 3.12 -4.65 23.02
C THR A 242 1.73 -5.28 23.08
N LEU A 243 1.42 -6.21 22.17
CA LEU A 243 0.12 -6.89 22.16
C LEU A 243 -0.13 -7.73 23.42
N ASP A 244 0.88 -8.50 23.86
CA ASP A 244 0.83 -9.27 25.10
C ASP A 244 0.61 -8.35 26.31
N THR A 245 1.29 -7.21 26.35
CA THR A 245 1.11 -6.22 27.43
C THR A 245 -0.31 -5.65 27.42
N LEU A 246 -0.80 -5.24 26.25
CA LEU A 246 -2.15 -4.70 26.08
C LEU A 246 -3.22 -5.71 26.54
N GLU A 247 -3.10 -6.95 26.09
CA GLU A 247 -4.02 -8.02 26.47
C GLU A 247 -4.01 -8.23 27.99
N LYS A 248 -2.84 -8.40 28.60
CA LYS A 248 -2.72 -8.64 30.05
C LYS A 248 -3.14 -7.45 30.91
N MET A 249 -3.00 -6.21 30.42
CA MET A 249 -3.52 -5.04 31.15
C MET A 249 -5.04 -5.07 31.30
N PHE A 250 -5.76 -5.55 30.28
CA PHE A 250 -7.23 -5.48 30.25
C PHE A 250 -7.93 -6.83 30.36
N SER A 251 -7.18 -7.93 30.45
CA SER A 251 -7.70 -9.26 30.75
C SER A 251 -8.43 -9.23 32.09
N LYS A 252 -9.65 -9.74 32.12
CA LYS A 252 -10.43 -9.97 33.35
C LYS A 252 -10.04 -11.27 34.00
#